data_AF-A0A967X2S3-F1
#
_entry.id   AF-A0A967X2S3-F1
#
_cell.length_a   1.000
_cell.length_b   1.000
_cell.length_c   1.000
_cell.angle_alpha   90.00
_cell.angle_beta   90.00
_cell.angle_gamma   90.00
#
_symmetry.space_group_name_H-M   'P 1'
#
loop_
_entity.id
_entity.type
_entity.pdbx_description
1 polymer ?
#
loop_
_entity_poly.entity_id
_entity_poly.type
_entity_poly.pdbx_seq_one_letter_code
_entity_poly.pdbx_strand_id
1 'polypeptide(L)' 'MAADPERRERFEREARAVAALNHPNIVTIHSVEEAEGVHFLTMEFVEGETLSDRIPRTGMALSD' A
#
# COMPACT_ATOMS: atom_id res chain seq x y z
N MET A 1 -1.19 -19.73 6.51
CA MET A 1 -1.25 -18.36 5.96
C MET A 1 0.07 -17.67 6.35
N ALA A 2 0.69 -16.89 5.46
CA ALA A 2 2.08 -16.39 5.48
C ALA A 2 3.23 -17.35 5.06
N ALA A 3 3.01 -18.68 5.04
CA ALA A 3 4.06 -19.65 4.65
C ALA A 3 3.96 -20.16 3.19
N ASP A 4 3.11 -19.55 2.36
CA ASP A 4 2.92 -19.97 0.97
C ASP A 4 3.96 -19.28 0.06
N PRO A 5 4.92 -20.02 -0.53
CA PRO A 5 6.00 -19.43 -1.34
C PRO A 5 5.48 -18.56 -2.48
N GLU A 6 4.34 -18.91 -3.09
CA GLU A 6 3.76 -18.14 -4.20
C GLU A 6 3.27 -16.76 -3.74
N ARG A 7 2.72 -16.67 -2.52
CA ARG A 7 2.29 -15.40 -1.94
C ARG A 7 3.46 -14.49 -1.62
N ARG A 8 4.60 -15.07 -1.20
CA ARG A 8 5.85 -14.33 -0.93
C ARG A 8 6.43 -13.74 -2.21
N GLU A 9 6.59 -14.55 -3.26
CA GLU A 9 7.06 -14.05 -4.56
C GLU A 9 6.14 -12.96 -5.12
N ARG A 10 4.82 -13.11 -4.98
CA ARG A 10 3.86 -12.10 -5.41
C ARG A 10 4.03 -10.80 -4.62
N PHE A 11 4.19 -10.87 -3.30
CA PHE A 11 4.38 -9.71 -2.44
C PHE A 11 5.63 -8.91 -2.83
N GLU A 12 6.78 -9.59 -2.94
CA GLU A 12 8.04 -8.95 -3.31
C GLU A 12 7.99 -8.34 -4.72
N ARG A 13 7.38 -9.05 -5.68
CA ARG A 13 7.24 -8.56 -7.05
C ARG A 13 6.36 -7.31 -7.12
N GLU A 14 5.23 -7.31 -6.42
CA GLU A 14 4.32 -6.16 -6.39
C GLU A 14 4.96 -4.95 -5.71
N ALA A 15 5.63 -5.18 -4.58
CA ALA A 15 6.31 -4.10 -3.88
C ALA A 15 7.45 -3.49 -4.72
N ARG A 16 8.24 -4.32 -5.44
CA ARG A 16 9.28 -3.81 -6.36
C ARG A 16 8.68 -3.03 -7.53
N ALA A 17 7.53 -3.45 -8.07
CA ALA A 17 6.86 -2.73 -9.14
C ALA A 17 6.38 -1.34 -8.68
N VAL A 18 5.80 -1.25 -7.48
CA VAL A 18 5.35 0.03 -6.90
C VAL A 18 6.54 0.92 -6.53
N ALA A 19 7.61 0.36 -5.96
CA ALA A 19 8.82 1.11 -5.60
C ALA A 19 9.53 1.76 -6.81
N ALA A 20 9.31 1.24 -8.03
CA ALA A 20 9.84 1.82 -9.26
C ALA A 20 9.03 3.05 -9.73
N LEU A 21 7.85 3.30 -9.17
CA LEU A 21 7.01 4.44 -9.51
C LEU A 21 7.42 5.66 -8.67
N ASN A 22 7.60 6.79 -9.33
CA ASN A 22 7.80 8.08 -8.68
C ASN A 22 6.77 9.07 -9.26
N HIS A 23 5.65 9.24 -8.56
CA HIS A 23 4.52 10.04 -9.03
C HIS A 23 3.80 10.70 -7.83
N PRO A 24 3.37 11.97 -7.93
CA PRO A 24 2.77 12.71 -6.80
C PRO A 24 1.52 12.08 -6.18
N ASN A 25 0.83 11.19 -6.90
CA ASN A 25 -0.38 10.49 -6.43
C ASN A 25 -0.13 9.01 -6.09
N ILE A 26 1.13 8.60 -5.95
CA ILE A 26 1.52 7.23 -5.60
C ILE A 26 2.50 7.31 -4.44
N VAL A 27 2.20 6.62 -3.34
CA VAL A 27 3.09 6.60 -2.17
C VAL A 27 4.42 5.93 -2.51
N THR A 28 5.50 6.50 -1.99
CA THR A 28 6.83 5.94 -2.18
C THR A 28 7.06 4.79 -1.18
N ILE A 29 7.46 3.63 -1.68
CA ILE A 29 7.95 2.53 -0.84
C ILE A 29 9.42 2.78 -0.51
N HIS A 30 9.79 2.73 0.76
CA HIS A 30 11.16 2.89 1.24
C HIS A 30 11.91 1.56 1.31
N SER A 31 11.30 0.51 1.87
CA SER A 31 11.91 -0.82 1.96
C SER A 31 10.87 -1.95 1.99
N VAL A 32 11.33 -3.16 1.67
CA VAL A 32 10.60 -4.43 1.81
C VAL A 32 11.52 -5.38 2.55
N GLU A 33 11.11 -5.84 3.73
CA GLU A 33 11.98 -6.53 4.68
C GLU A 33 11.26 -7.72 5.33
N GLU A 34 12.05 -8.62 5.93
CA GLU A 34 11.56 -9.75 6.72
C GLU A 34 12.19 -9.70 8.12
N ALA A 35 11.36 -9.81 9.16
CA ALA A 35 11.80 -9.98 10.54
C ALA A 35 10.98 -11.08 11.20
N GLU A 36 11.67 -12.03 11.86
CA GLU A 36 11.03 -13.14 12.58
C GLU A 36 10.04 -13.95 11.74
N GLY A 37 10.30 -14.09 10.43
CA GLY A 37 9.40 -14.79 9.49
C GLY A 37 8.24 -13.96 8.95
N VAL A 38 8.10 -12.71 9.41
CA VAL A 38 7.06 -11.77 9.00
C VAL A 38 7.62 -10.81 7.95
N HIS A 39 6.98 -10.80 6.78
CA HIS A 39 7.28 -9.86 5.71
C HIS A 39 6.52 -8.55 5.92
N PHE A 40 7.21 -7.43 5.75
CA PHE A 40 6.62 -6.10 5.86
C PHE A 40 7.25 -5.15 4.84
N LEU A 41 6.58 -4.02 4.63
CA LEU A 41 7.11 -2.92 3.84
C LEU A 41 7.04 -1.62 4.64
N THR A 42 7.97 -0.72 4.37
CA THR A 42 7.95 0.65 4.87
C THR A 42 7.66 1.57 3.70
N MET A 43 6.86 2.61 3.95
CA MET A 43 6.42 3.56 2.93
C MET A 43 6.20 4.93 3.54
N GLU A 44 5.99 5.92 2.67
CA GLU A 44 5.59 7.27 3.08
C GLU A 44 4.35 7.24 3.97
N PHE A 45 4.38 8.02 5.05
CA PHE A 45 3.24 8.22 5.92
C PHE A 45 2.35 9.34 5.36
N VAL A 46 1.12 8.99 4.99
CA VAL A 46 0.12 9.96 4.51
C VAL A 46 -0.75 10.38 5.69
N GLU A 47 -0.65 11.65 6.08
CA GLU A 47 -1.48 12.23 7.13
C GLU A 47 -2.94 12.36 6.69
N GLY A 48 -3.87 12.15 7.64
CA GLY A 48 -5.30 12.31 7.42
C GLY A 48 -6.07 10.99 7.43
N GLU A 49 -7.17 10.96 6.70
CA GLU A 49 -8.13 9.86 6.69
C GLU A 49 -8.17 9.17 5.33
N THR A 50 -8.50 7.88 5.31
CA THR A 50 -8.67 7.17 4.04
C THR A 50 -9.88 7.71 3.28
N LEU A 51 -9.87 7.59 1.95
CA LEU A 51 -11.05 7.94 1.16
C LEU A 51 -12.28 7.12 1.54
N SER A 52 -12.12 5.88 2.01
CA SER A 52 -13.23 5.06 2.50
C SER A 52 -13.86 5.60 3.78
N ASP A 53 -13.09 6.27 4.62
CA ASP A 53 -13.61 6.91 5.84
C ASP A 53 -14.36 8.21 5.48
N ARG A 54 -13.85 8.95 4.49
CA ARG A 54 -14.41 10.24 4.08
C ARG A 54 -15.58 10.14 3.11
N ILE A 55 -15.62 9.11 2.26
CA ILE A 55 -16.62 8.94 1.22
C ILE A 55 -17.65 7.91 1.69
N PRO A 56 -18.88 8.32 2.03
CA PRO A 56 -19.92 7.37 2.36
C PRO A 56 -20.26 6.52 1.13
N ARG A 57 -20.77 5.30 1.35
CA ARG A 57 -21.17 4.40 0.26
C ARG A 57 -22.21 4.98 -0.70
N THR A 58 -22.95 5.99 -0.25
CA THR A 58 -23.92 6.74 -1.05
C THR A 58 -23.29 7.81 -1.96
N GLY A 59 -21.96 7.98 -1.91
CA GLY A 59 -21.24 9.05 -2.60
C GLY A 59 -21.25 10.37 -1.82
N MET A 60 -20.35 11.28 -2.18
CA MET A 60 -20.36 12.65 -1.66
C MET A 60 -21.44 13.48 -2.37
N ALA A 61 -22.03 14.45 -1.65
CA ALA A 61 -22.86 15.46 -2.27
C ALA A 61 -22.04 16.29 -3.25
N LEU A 62 -22.59 16.55 -4.44
CA LEU A 62 -22.01 17.50 -5.37
C LEU A 62 -22.30 18.90 -4.83
N SER A 63 -21.27 19.73 -4.77
CA SER A 63 -21.45 21.17 -4.59
C SER A 63 -21.98 21.77 -5.89
N ASP A 64 -23.02 22.61 -5.82
CA ASP A 64 -23.55 23.37 -6.97
C ASP A 64 -22.50 24.32 -7.59
#